data_AF-A0A6G4HSB8-F1
#
_entry.id   AF-A0A6G4HSB8-F1
#
_cell.length_a   1.000
_cell.length_b   1.000
_cell.length_c   1.000
_cell.angle_alpha   90.00
_cell.angle_beta   90.00
_cell.angle_gamma   90.00
#
_symmetry.space_group_name_H-M   'P 1'
#
loop_
_entity.id
_entity.type
_entity.pdbx_description
1 polymer ?
#
loop_
_entity_poly.entity_id
_entity_poly.type
_entity_poly.pdbx_seq_one_letter_code
_entity_poly.pdbx_strand_id
1 'polypeptide(L)'
;MITGELKSKIDRIWETFWTGGITNPLEVIEQFTYLLFIKDLDENEKLAESDAGLLGIPFEGMFPSDKQYLRWSKFKNEPAGEMYRIVSQEVFPFIKDIHGDEQSAYSKYMGDAMFKIPTPLMLSKIVDAIGNLQIEDKDAKGDLYEYLLSKVATAGTNGQFRTPRHIIKMMAELMKPTPEDIIVDPAMGTAGFLVGAEEYLRENHNDLFFVEGLKDHFNNNMFNGFDMDRTMLRIGAMNMMLHGVDNPNIEYKDSLSEANKDREKYTLVLANPPFKGSLDYEAVSADILKVSKTKKTELLFLALFLRILKTGGRCASIVPDGVLFGSTKGHKDIRREIVDNNKLEAIISMPSGVFKPYAGVSTAIIIFTKTGTGGTDKVWFYDMKADGYSLDDKRNPIDENDIPDIIERLSNLDKEEERKRTEQSFLVPVDEIRENNYDLSINKYKEIEYEEVVYDEPKVILERVKKLEEEISQGIEELEELLRNE
;
A
#
# COMPACT_ATOMS: atom_id res chain seq x y z
N MET A 1 -10.28 5.92 11.22
CA MET A 1 -9.31 5.24 12.12
C MET A 1 -10.06 4.36 13.12
N ILE A 2 -9.74 3.07 13.19
CA ILE A 2 -10.41 2.09 14.07
C ILE A 2 -10.15 2.37 15.56
N THR A 3 -11.22 2.38 16.37
CA THR A 3 -11.15 2.52 17.84
C THR A 3 -10.55 1.28 18.53
N GLY A 4 -9.98 1.44 19.74
CA GLY A 4 -9.42 0.32 20.51
C GLY A 4 -10.45 -0.76 20.86
N GLU A 5 -11.71 -0.39 21.04
CA GLU A 5 -12.81 -1.34 21.25
C GLU A 5 -13.07 -2.17 19.98
N LEU A 6 -13.12 -1.54 18.81
CA LEU A 6 -13.35 -2.23 17.54
C LEU A 6 -12.19 -3.18 17.22
N LYS A 7 -10.93 -2.77 17.43
CA LYS A 7 -9.75 -3.66 17.36
C LYS A 7 -9.91 -4.90 18.25
N SER A 8 -10.33 -4.70 19.50
CA SER A 8 -10.52 -5.81 20.45
C SER A 8 -11.63 -6.77 20.02
N LYS A 9 -12.72 -6.28 19.42
CA LYS A 9 -13.78 -7.13 18.86
C LYS A 9 -13.27 -7.96 17.68
N ILE A 10 -12.48 -7.35 16.81
CA ILE A 10 -11.87 -8.04 15.65
C ILE A 10 -10.90 -9.14 16.11
N ASP A 11 -10.05 -8.84 17.10
CA ASP A 11 -9.10 -9.80 17.65
C ASP A 11 -9.80 -11.04 18.22
N ARG A 12 -10.96 -10.86 18.88
CA ARG A 12 -11.79 -11.99 19.33
C ARG A 12 -12.37 -12.83 18.19
N ILE A 13 -12.75 -12.20 17.09
CA ILE A 13 -13.23 -12.94 15.91
C ILE A 13 -12.07 -13.74 15.32
N TRP A 14 -10.89 -13.12 15.19
CA TRP A 14 -9.68 -13.79 14.73
C TRP A 14 -9.30 -14.99 15.61
N GLU A 15 -9.34 -14.84 16.93
CA GLU A 15 -9.13 -15.93 17.89
C GLU A 15 -10.18 -17.05 17.73
N THR A 16 -11.43 -16.70 17.41
CA THR A 16 -12.49 -17.68 17.13
C THR A 16 -12.17 -18.50 15.88
N PHE A 17 -11.64 -17.86 14.83
CA PHE A 17 -11.14 -18.56 13.64
C PHE A 17 -10.00 -19.53 13.96
N TRP A 18 -9.01 -19.04 14.72
CA TRP A 18 -7.84 -19.82 15.11
C TRP A 18 -8.19 -21.03 15.97
N THR A 19 -8.96 -20.82 17.05
CA THR A 19 -9.41 -21.88 17.96
C THR A 19 -10.36 -22.87 17.29
N GLY A 20 -11.06 -22.42 16.24
CA GLY A 20 -11.92 -23.24 15.39
C GLY A 20 -11.17 -24.10 14.36
N GLY A 21 -9.85 -23.97 14.26
CA GLY A 21 -9.00 -24.81 13.40
C GLY A 21 -8.58 -24.18 12.08
N ILE A 22 -8.94 -22.92 11.82
CA ILE A 22 -8.45 -22.16 10.65
C ILE A 22 -7.22 -21.36 11.07
N THR A 23 -6.04 -21.94 10.84
CA THR A 23 -4.76 -21.37 11.27
C THR A 23 -4.05 -20.55 10.20
N ASN A 24 -4.47 -20.67 8.93
CA ASN A 24 -3.91 -19.86 7.85
C ASN A 24 -4.52 -18.45 7.87
N PRO A 25 -3.73 -17.39 8.12
CA PRO A 25 -4.23 -16.03 8.19
C PRO A 25 -4.99 -15.56 6.94
N LEU A 26 -4.56 -16.01 5.75
CA LEU A 26 -5.24 -15.65 4.50
C LEU A 26 -6.63 -16.27 4.41
N GLU A 27 -6.79 -17.51 4.88
CA GLU A 27 -8.10 -18.17 4.93
C GLU A 27 -9.02 -17.47 5.92
N VAL A 28 -8.49 -17.05 7.08
CA VAL A 28 -9.27 -16.26 8.06
C VAL A 28 -9.81 -14.99 7.42
N ILE A 29 -8.96 -14.24 6.71
CA ILE A 29 -9.40 -13.05 5.99
C ILE A 29 -10.45 -13.39 4.96
N GLU A 30 -10.23 -14.36 4.09
CA GLU A 30 -11.21 -14.74 3.07
C GLU A 30 -12.58 -15.04 3.68
N GLN A 31 -12.64 -15.92 4.68
CA GLN A 31 -13.91 -16.31 5.31
C GLN A 31 -14.58 -15.14 6.03
N PHE A 32 -13.80 -14.29 6.71
CA PHE A 32 -14.31 -13.09 7.35
C PHE A 32 -14.87 -12.10 6.31
N THR A 33 -14.16 -11.92 5.19
CA THR A 33 -14.55 -11.02 4.11
C THR A 33 -15.87 -11.46 3.49
N TYR A 34 -16.05 -12.76 3.25
CA TYR A 34 -17.29 -13.30 2.71
C TYR A 34 -18.49 -12.95 3.60
N LEU A 35 -18.34 -13.12 4.92
CA LEU A 35 -19.40 -12.81 5.88
C LEU A 35 -19.68 -11.30 5.98
N LEU A 36 -18.64 -10.46 5.98
CA LEU A 36 -18.80 -9.01 5.89
C LEU A 36 -19.54 -8.61 4.63
N PHE A 37 -19.16 -9.18 3.48
CA PHE A 37 -19.79 -8.88 2.21
C PHE A 37 -21.26 -9.28 2.21
N ILE A 38 -21.62 -10.47 2.71
CA ILE A 38 -23.02 -10.89 2.87
C ILE A 38 -23.81 -9.90 3.74
N LYS A 39 -23.21 -9.40 4.83
CA LYS A 39 -23.82 -8.38 5.69
C LYS A 39 -24.02 -7.06 4.94
N ASP A 40 -23.00 -6.61 4.20
CA ASP A 40 -23.03 -5.38 3.42
C ASP A 40 -24.11 -5.40 2.34
N LEU A 41 -24.23 -6.52 1.61
CA LEU A 41 -25.28 -6.71 0.62
C LEU A 41 -26.69 -6.57 1.22
N ASP A 42 -26.95 -7.17 2.39
CA ASP A 42 -28.25 -7.03 3.07
C ASP A 42 -28.48 -5.59 3.56
N GLU A 43 -27.44 -4.88 3.99
CA GLU A 43 -27.54 -3.48 4.41
C GLU A 43 -27.85 -2.55 3.21
N ASN A 44 -27.15 -2.72 2.09
CA ASN A 44 -27.40 -1.97 0.86
C ASN A 44 -28.81 -2.25 0.31
N GLU A 45 -29.25 -3.51 0.32
CA GLU A 45 -30.62 -3.89 -0.08
C GLU A 45 -31.68 -3.18 0.78
N LYS A 46 -31.47 -3.09 2.11
CA LYS A 46 -32.40 -2.37 3.00
C LYS A 46 -32.44 -0.88 2.75
N LEU A 47 -31.30 -0.27 2.48
CA LEU A 47 -31.23 1.14 2.15
C LEU A 47 -31.99 1.42 0.86
N ALA A 48 -31.75 0.63 -0.19
CA ALA A 48 -32.46 0.75 -1.46
C ALA A 48 -33.97 0.48 -1.33
N GLU A 49 -34.36 -0.52 -0.52
CA GLU A 49 -35.76 -0.82 -0.19
C GLU A 49 -36.44 0.36 0.53
N SER A 50 -35.74 0.98 1.49
CA SER A 50 -36.21 2.16 2.22
C SER A 50 -36.34 3.38 1.32
N ASP A 51 -35.35 3.65 0.47
CA ASP A 51 -35.34 4.77 -0.47
C ASP A 51 -36.46 4.63 -1.51
N ALA A 52 -36.64 3.43 -2.07
CA ALA A 52 -37.74 3.15 -2.99
C ALA A 52 -39.11 3.34 -2.33
N GLY A 53 -39.26 2.89 -1.07
CA GLY A 53 -40.45 3.12 -0.27
C GLY A 53 -40.75 4.60 -0.01
N LEU A 54 -39.71 5.40 0.25
CA LEU A 54 -39.83 6.85 0.45
C LEU A 54 -40.21 7.58 -0.84
N LEU A 55 -39.63 7.17 -1.98
CA LEU A 55 -39.86 7.75 -3.30
C LEU A 55 -41.14 7.23 -3.98
N GLY A 56 -41.74 6.16 -3.45
CA GLY A 56 -42.92 5.51 -4.02
C GLY A 56 -42.66 4.80 -5.35
N ILE A 57 -41.43 4.38 -5.61
CA ILE A 57 -41.04 3.66 -6.83
C ILE A 57 -40.98 2.14 -6.58
N PRO A 58 -41.24 1.30 -7.60
CA PRO A 58 -41.05 -0.14 -7.47
C PRO A 58 -39.61 -0.47 -7.10
N PHE A 59 -39.43 -1.33 -6.08
CA PHE A 59 -38.13 -1.87 -5.70
C PHE A 59 -37.95 -3.26 -6.31
N GLU A 60 -36.95 -3.39 -7.17
CA GLU A 60 -36.45 -4.69 -7.64
C GLU A 60 -35.09 -4.92 -6.98
N GLY A 61 -35.11 -5.76 -5.96
CA GLY A 61 -33.94 -6.04 -5.13
C GLY A 61 -33.03 -7.11 -5.73
N MET A 62 -31.78 -7.15 -5.25
CA MET A 62 -30.81 -8.17 -5.60
C MET A 62 -31.22 -9.55 -5.08
N PHE A 63 -31.87 -9.61 -3.92
CA PHE A 63 -32.32 -10.88 -3.35
C PHE A 63 -33.68 -11.25 -3.95
N PRO A 64 -33.82 -12.42 -4.61
CA PRO A 64 -35.10 -12.86 -5.15
C PRO A 64 -36.20 -12.89 -4.09
N SER A 65 -37.43 -12.57 -4.49
CA SER A 65 -38.58 -12.49 -3.57
C SER A 65 -38.86 -13.81 -2.82
N ASP A 66 -38.55 -14.95 -3.43
CA ASP A 66 -38.65 -16.30 -2.85
C ASP A 66 -37.43 -16.70 -2.02
N LYS A 67 -36.34 -15.93 -2.06
CA LYS A 67 -35.05 -16.21 -1.40
C LYS A 67 -34.65 -15.19 -0.35
N GLN A 68 -35.61 -14.47 0.23
CA GLN A 68 -35.34 -13.49 1.28
C GLN A 68 -34.66 -14.08 2.52
N TYR A 69 -34.77 -15.39 2.76
CA TYR A 69 -34.09 -16.09 3.87
C TYR A 69 -32.55 -16.10 3.73
N LEU A 70 -32.02 -15.79 2.54
CA LEU A 70 -30.57 -15.65 2.31
C LEU A 70 -29.99 -14.35 2.87
N ARG A 71 -30.84 -13.37 3.22
CA ARG A 71 -30.40 -12.08 3.77
C ARG A 71 -29.79 -12.26 5.16
N TRP A 72 -28.69 -11.54 5.43
CA TRP A 72 -28.00 -11.53 6.74
C TRP A 72 -28.97 -11.37 7.91
N SER A 73 -29.90 -10.42 7.81
CA SER A 73 -30.89 -10.16 8.84
C SER A 73 -31.91 -11.25 9.10
N LYS A 74 -32.03 -12.24 8.21
CA LYS A 74 -32.90 -13.40 8.37
C LYS A 74 -32.12 -14.56 8.98
N PHE A 75 -31.11 -15.08 8.27
CA PHE A 75 -30.42 -16.29 8.70
C PHE A 75 -29.68 -16.13 10.04
N LYS A 76 -29.28 -14.91 10.43
CA LYS A 76 -28.57 -14.69 11.70
C LYS A 76 -29.37 -15.10 12.93
N ASN A 77 -30.70 -15.19 12.81
CA ASN A 77 -31.59 -15.57 13.91
C ASN A 77 -31.94 -17.08 13.89
N GLU A 78 -31.45 -17.83 12.90
CA GLU A 78 -31.70 -19.26 12.79
C GLU A 78 -30.84 -20.07 13.79
N PRO A 79 -31.30 -21.25 14.23
CA PRO A 79 -30.47 -22.16 15.01
C PRO A 79 -29.17 -22.48 14.27
N ALA A 80 -28.06 -22.62 15.00
CA ALA A 80 -26.72 -22.78 14.42
C ALA A 80 -26.64 -23.81 13.28
N GLY A 81 -27.30 -24.97 13.43
CA GLY A 81 -27.33 -26.01 12.39
C GLY A 81 -28.02 -25.57 11.10
N GLU A 82 -29.15 -24.88 11.21
CA GLU A 82 -29.90 -24.38 10.05
C GLU A 82 -29.20 -23.17 9.41
N MET A 83 -28.67 -22.25 10.23
CA MET A 83 -27.82 -21.16 9.76
C MET A 83 -26.64 -21.70 8.95
N TYR A 84 -25.96 -22.74 9.45
CA TYR A 84 -24.85 -23.36 8.73
C TYR A 84 -25.26 -23.96 7.40
N ARG A 85 -26.41 -24.65 7.36
CA ARG A 85 -26.96 -25.19 6.11
C ARG A 85 -27.25 -24.07 5.10
N ILE A 86 -27.99 -23.04 5.51
CA ILE A 86 -28.35 -21.89 4.68
C ILE A 86 -27.09 -21.17 4.16
N VAL A 87 -26.16 -20.83 5.06
CA VAL A 87 -24.97 -20.06 4.69
C VAL A 87 -24.05 -20.84 3.76
N SER A 88 -23.74 -22.10 4.10
CA SER A 88 -22.78 -22.89 3.32
C SER A 88 -23.33 -23.40 1.99
N GLN A 89 -24.62 -23.75 1.93
CA GLN A 89 -25.22 -24.40 0.74
C GLN A 89 -26.00 -23.45 -0.16
N GLU A 90 -26.41 -22.29 0.33
CA GLU A 90 -27.31 -21.39 -0.42
C GLU A 90 -26.77 -19.97 -0.50
N VAL A 91 -26.43 -19.33 0.63
CA VAL A 91 -25.91 -17.94 0.63
C VAL A 91 -24.55 -17.86 -0.04
N PHE A 92 -23.64 -18.79 0.28
CA PHE A 92 -22.29 -18.76 -0.27
C PHE A 92 -22.28 -18.99 -1.79
N PRO A 93 -23.03 -19.97 -2.35
CA PRO A 93 -23.25 -20.04 -3.79
C PRO A 93 -23.91 -18.78 -4.37
N PHE A 94 -24.93 -18.24 -3.71
CA PHE A 94 -25.62 -17.02 -4.17
C PHE A 94 -24.67 -15.82 -4.32
N ILE A 95 -23.79 -15.57 -3.34
CA ILE A 95 -22.84 -14.45 -3.46
C ILE A 95 -21.81 -14.67 -4.56
N LYS A 96 -21.46 -15.91 -4.91
CA LYS A 96 -20.52 -16.17 -6.02
C LYS A 96 -21.07 -15.73 -7.37
N ASP A 97 -22.40 -15.77 -7.53
CA ASP A 97 -23.10 -15.53 -8.79
C ASP A 97 -23.79 -14.14 -8.84
N ILE A 98 -23.59 -13.30 -7.81
CA ILE A 98 -24.46 -12.16 -7.52
C ILE A 98 -24.41 -11.03 -8.55
N HIS A 99 -23.33 -10.90 -9.31
CA HIS A 99 -23.18 -9.81 -10.25
C HIS A 99 -23.88 -10.06 -11.60
N GLY A 100 -24.35 -11.28 -11.90
CA GLY A 100 -25.02 -11.61 -13.17
C GLY A 100 -24.18 -11.43 -14.45
N ASP A 101 -23.13 -10.63 -14.37
CA ASP A 101 -22.07 -10.44 -15.33
C ASP A 101 -20.90 -11.37 -14.96
N GLU A 102 -20.83 -12.51 -15.65
CA GLU A 102 -19.74 -13.48 -15.56
C GLU A 102 -18.35 -12.84 -15.82
N GLN A 103 -18.30 -11.60 -16.36
CA GLN A 103 -17.06 -10.88 -16.65
C GLN A 103 -16.56 -9.99 -15.51
N SER A 104 -17.36 -9.73 -14.47
CA SER A 104 -16.90 -8.92 -13.33
C SER A 104 -15.73 -9.59 -12.61
N ALA A 105 -14.75 -8.80 -12.17
CA ALA A 105 -13.58 -9.31 -11.47
C ALA A 105 -13.98 -10.13 -10.22
N TYR A 106 -15.00 -9.66 -9.50
CA TYR A 106 -15.53 -10.34 -8.33
C TYR A 106 -16.04 -11.75 -8.66
N SER A 107 -16.99 -11.90 -9.60
CA SER A 107 -17.54 -13.22 -9.96
C SER A 107 -16.46 -14.16 -10.49
N LYS A 108 -15.52 -13.65 -11.29
CA LYS A 108 -14.41 -14.44 -11.84
C LYS A 108 -13.53 -15.07 -10.76
N TYR A 109 -13.15 -14.33 -9.73
CA TYR A 109 -12.33 -14.91 -8.65
C TYR A 109 -13.17 -15.66 -7.64
N MET A 110 -14.42 -15.25 -7.42
CA MET A 110 -15.36 -15.95 -6.54
C MET A 110 -15.75 -17.34 -7.02
N GLY A 111 -15.65 -17.65 -8.32
CA GLY A 111 -15.92 -18.98 -8.87
C GLY A 111 -15.21 -20.13 -8.14
N ASP A 112 -13.95 -19.97 -7.75
CA ASP A 112 -13.17 -20.98 -7.01
C ASP A 112 -13.23 -20.81 -5.47
N ALA A 113 -14.01 -19.84 -4.97
CA ALA A 113 -14.15 -19.61 -3.53
C ALA A 113 -14.74 -20.85 -2.85
N MET A 114 -14.21 -21.17 -1.68
CA MET A 114 -14.73 -22.24 -0.82
C MET A 114 -15.10 -21.68 0.56
N PHE A 115 -16.24 -22.13 1.06
CA PHE A 115 -16.63 -21.93 2.44
C PHE A 115 -15.87 -22.95 3.30
N LYS A 116 -15.05 -22.45 4.25
CA LYS A 116 -14.11 -23.26 5.03
C LYS A 116 -14.41 -23.30 6.53
N ILE A 117 -15.44 -22.60 7.00
CA ILE A 117 -15.81 -22.62 8.43
C ILE A 117 -16.30 -24.03 8.79
N PRO A 118 -15.63 -24.75 9.70
CA PRO A 118 -15.81 -26.20 9.85
C PRO A 118 -17.04 -26.62 10.64
N THR A 119 -17.60 -25.76 11.51
CA THR A 119 -18.69 -26.16 12.42
C THR A 119 -19.83 -25.14 12.51
N PRO A 120 -21.08 -25.58 12.74
CA PRO A 120 -22.23 -24.70 12.95
C PRO A 120 -22.06 -23.71 14.12
N LEU A 121 -21.53 -24.18 15.24
CA LEU A 121 -21.32 -23.34 16.43
C LEU A 121 -20.29 -22.24 16.18
N MET A 122 -19.24 -22.56 15.41
CA MET A 122 -18.24 -21.58 15.05
C MET A 122 -18.82 -20.49 14.14
N LEU A 123 -19.58 -20.88 13.11
CA LEU A 123 -20.25 -19.93 12.24
C LEU A 123 -21.18 -19.01 13.04
N SER A 124 -22.03 -19.57 13.91
CA SER A 124 -22.94 -18.78 14.76
C SER A 124 -22.18 -17.74 15.57
N LYS A 125 -21.08 -18.12 16.24
CA LYS A 125 -20.25 -17.18 17.02
C LYS A 125 -19.68 -16.06 16.16
N ILE A 126 -19.20 -16.39 14.95
CA ILE A 126 -18.62 -15.40 14.04
C ILE A 126 -19.70 -14.45 13.51
N VAL A 127 -20.85 -14.98 13.10
CA VAL A 127 -22.00 -14.20 12.62
C VAL A 127 -22.50 -13.25 13.72
N ASP A 128 -22.64 -13.74 14.96
CA ASP A 128 -23.02 -12.92 16.10
C ASP A 128 -21.98 -11.82 16.37
N ALA A 129 -20.70 -12.17 16.34
CA ALA A 129 -19.63 -11.21 16.59
C ALA A 129 -19.56 -10.12 15.49
N ILE A 130 -19.69 -10.49 14.21
CA ILE A 130 -19.76 -9.56 13.08
C ILE A 130 -21.02 -8.70 13.16
N GLY A 131 -22.17 -9.29 13.53
CA GLY A 131 -23.44 -8.58 13.68
C GLY A 131 -23.41 -7.49 14.75
N ASN A 132 -22.54 -7.64 15.76
CA ASN A 132 -22.33 -6.68 16.83
C ASN A 132 -21.25 -5.63 16.51
N LEU A 133 -20.62 -5.70 15.33
CA LEU A 133 -19.76 -4.62 14.85
C LEU A 133 -20.67 -3.47 14.42
N GLN A 134 -20.69 -2.40 15.23
CA GLN A 134 -21.27 -1.12 14.84
C GLN A 134 -20.34 -0.48 13.82
N ILE A 135 -20.62 -0.72 12.54
CA ILE A 135 -19.88 -0.13 11.42
C ILE A 135 -20.87 0.79 10.72
N GLU A 136 -20.84 2.07 11.09
CA GLU A 136 -21.88 3.03 10.71
C GLU A 136 -21.62 3.69 9.34
N ASP A 137 -20.41 3.58 8.78
CA ASP A 137 -20.06 4.16 7.47
C ASP A 137 -19.13 3.24 6.64
N LYS A 138 -19.10 3.41 5.32
CA LYS A 138 -18.28 2.66 4.36
C LYS A 138 -16.79 2.75 4.68
N ASP A 139 -16.31 3.93 5.07
CA ASP A 139 -14.92 4.16 5.48
C ASP A 139 -14.51 3.27 6.67
N ALA A 140 -15.44 3.03 7.60
CA ALA A 140 -15.19 2.17 8.74
C ALA A 140 -15.11 0.67 8.36
N LYS A 141 -15.77 0.25 7.28
CA LYS A 141 -15.68 -1.12 6.72
C LYS A 141 -14.33 -1.33 6.04
N GLY A 142 -13.90 -0.35 5.24
CA GLY A 142 -12.58 -0.34 4.61
C GLY A 142 -11.44 -0.35 5.62
N ASP A 143 -11.51 0.54 6.62
CA ASP A 143 -10.57 0.57 7.75
C ASP A 143 -10.47 -0.79 8.45
N LEU A 144 -11.63 -1.38 8.80
CA LEU A 144 -11.73 -2.72 9.40
C LEU A 144 -10.99 -3.76 8.57
N TYR A 145 -11.19 -3.73 7.26
CA TYR A 145 -10.55 -4.64 6.34
C TYR A 145 -9.02 -4.49 6.33
N GLU A 146 -8.53 -3.27 6.25
CA GLU A 146 -7.09 -2.98 6.30
C GLU A 146 -6.46 -3.41 7.63
N TYR A 147 -7.18 -3.30 8.74
CA TYR A 147 -6.70 -3.82 10.01
C TYR A 147 -6.60 -5.34 10.04
N LEU A 148 -7.58 -6.06 9.49
CA LEU A 148 -7.49 -7.52 9.35
C LEU A 148 -6.27 -7.92 8.51
N LEU A 149 -6.07 -7.22 7.40
CA LEU A 149 -4.91 -7.44 6.53
C LEU A 149 -3.58 -7.18 7.25
N SER A 150 -3.53 -6.17 8.13
CA SER A 150 -2.34 -5.89 8.95
C SER A 150 -1.98 -7.03 9.91
N LYS A 151 -2.94 -7.87 10.31
CA LYS A 151 -2.70 -9.04 11.17
C LYS A 151 -2.04 -10.22 10.45
N VAL A 152 -2.33 -10.42 9.16
CA VAL A 152 -1.61 -11.40 8.31
C VAL A 152 -0.13 -11.07 8.25
N ALA A 153 0.14 -9.77 8.22
CA ALA A 153 1.44 -9.20 8.05
C ALA A 153 2.40 -9.56 9.22
N THR A 154 1.90 -9.71 10.44
CA THR A 154 2.68 -10.14 11.61
C THR A 154 2.96 -11.66 11.64
N ALA A 155 2.27 -12.46 10.82
CA ALA A 155 2.36 -13.93 10.85
C ALA A 155 3.55 -14.52 10.06
N GLY A 156 4.41 -13.67 9.48
CA GLY A 156 5.78 -14.02 9.05
C GLY A 156 5.95 -15.10 7.98
N THR A 157 4.89 -15.59 7.34
CA THR A 157 4.93 -16.89 6.65
C THR A 157 5.00 -16.85 5.13
N ASN A 158 4.68 -15.74 4.45
CA ASN A 158 4.49 -15.77 2.98
C ASN A 158 5.35 -14.82 2.13
N GLY A 159 6.33 -14.09 2.68
CA GLY A 159 7.27 -13.30 1.87
C GLY A 159 6.63 -12.26 0.92
N GLN A 160 5.35 -11.97 1.11
CA GLN A 160 4.58 -10.99 0.35
C GLN A 160 4.75 -9.63 1.04
N PHE A 161 5.47 -8.73 0.37
CA PHE A 161 5.77 -7.41 0.88
C PHE A 161 4.51 -6.54 0.85
N ARG A 162 4.10 -6.04 2.02
CA ARG A 162 3.00 -5.08 2.16
C ARG A 162 3.56 -3.67 2.22
N THR A 163 2.95 -2.75 1.49
CA THR A 163 3.25 -1.32 1.63
C THR A 163 2.51 -0.75 2.84
N PRO A 164 3.18 -0.04 3.76
CA PRO A 164 2.52 0.63 4.87
C PRO A 164 1.49 1.67 4.39
N ARG A 165 0.36 1.80 5.09
CA ARG A 165 -0.77 2.65 4.68
C ARG A 165 -0.39 4.13 4.58
N HIS A 166 0.42 4.64 5.51
CA HIS A 166 0.86 6.03 5.48
C HIS A 166 1.77 6.34 4.28
N ILE A 167 2.55 5.36 3.80
CA ILE A 167 3.35 5.48 2.57
C ILE A 167 2.46 5.45 1.33
N ILE A 168 1.44 4.58 1.31
CA ILE A 168 0.42 4.57 0.25
C ILE A 168 -0.27 5.93 0.16
N LYS A 169 -0.76 6.46 1.29
CA LYS A 169 -1.43 7.76 1.37
C LYS A 169 -0.52 8.88 0.91
N MET A 170 0.74 8.90 1.36
CA MET A 170 1.74 9.86 0.87
C MET A 170 1.87 9.80 -0.64
N MET A 171 2.04 8.62 -1.26
CA MET A 171 2.17 8.52 -2.71
C MET A 171 0.91 8.97 -3.46
N ALA A 172 -0.28 8.67 -2.95
CA ALA A 172 -1.53 9.18 -3.53
C ALA A 172 -1.59 10.72 -3.45
N GLU A 173 -1.23 11.32 -2.31
CA GLU A 173 -1.18 12.77 -2.13
C GLU A 173 -0.11 13.47 -3.00
N LEU A 174 1.04 12.83 -3.21
CA LEU A 174 2.07 13.34 -4.11
C LEU A 174 1.61 13.31 -5.57
N MET A 175 0.90 12.25 -5.97
CA MET A 175 0.48 12.07 -7.35
C MET A 175 -0.83 12.76 -7.70
N LYS A 176 -1.66 13.14 -6.71
CA LYS A 176 -2.92 13.86 -6.90
C LYS A 176 -3.77 13.27 -8.04
N PRO A 177 -4.26 12.03 -7.90
CA PRO A 177 -5.18 11.44 -8.87
C PRO A 177 -6.36 12.37 -9.16
N THR A 178 -6.77 12.43 -10.42
CA THR A 178 -7.88 13.24 -10.90
C THR A 178 -9.06 12.37 -11.31
N PRO A 179 -10.30 12.90 -11.35
CA PRO A 179 -11.48 12.13 -11.76
C PRO A 179 -11.41 11.55 -13.19
N GLU A 180 -10.50 12.03 -14.04
CA GLU A 180 -10.31 11.52 -15.41
C GLU A 180 -9.20 10.47 -15.52
N ASP A 181 -8.43 10.23 -14.44
CA ASP A 181 -7.31 9.31 -14.49
C ASP A 181 -7.78 7.86 -14.72
N ILE A 182 -6.94 7.08 -15.41
CA ILE A 182 -7.01 5.63 -15.49
C ILE A 182 -5.79 5.09 -14.75
N ILE A 183 -6.04 4.58 -13.56
CA ILE A 183 -5.03 4.21 -12.56
C ILE A 183 -4.78 2.72 -12.64
N VAL A 184 -3.49 2.34 -12.61
CA VAL A 184 -3.10 0.93 -12.59
C VAL A 184 -2.07 0.63 -11.51
N ASP A 185 -2.27 -0.50 -10.83
CA ASP A 185 -1.22 -1.18 -10.05
C ASP A 185 -0.94 -2.56 -10.68
N PRO A 186 0.15 -2.72 -11.43
CA PRO A 186 0.51 -3.97 -12.10
C PRO A 186 1.15 -5.02 -11.16
N ALA A 187 1.25 -4.73 -9.86
CA ALA A 187 1.64 -5.67 -8.82
C ALA A 187 0.76 -5.41 -7.57
N MET A 188 -0.55 -5.43 -7.78
CA MET A 188 -1.51 -4.83 -6.84
C MET A 188 -1.54 -5.49 -5.46
N GLY A 189 -1.18 -6.79 -5.37
CA GLY A 189 -1.40 -7.58 -4.16
C GLY A 189 -2.85 -7.47 -3.72
N THR A 190 -3.07 -6.78 -2.62
CA THR A 190 -4.40 -6.57 -2.02
C THR A 190 -5.05 -5.24 -2.41
N ALA A 191 -4.60 -4.63 -3.52
CA ALA A 191 -5.11 -3.36 -4.05
C ALA A 191 -4.86 -2.12 -3.17
N GLY A 192 -3.84 -2.13 -2.31
CA GLY A 192 -3.58 -1.03 -1.37
C GLY A 192 -3.41 0.35 -2.04
N PHE A 193 -2.67 0.44 -3.14
CA PHE A 193 -2.51 1.70 -3.87
C PHE A 193 -3.79 2.16 -4.58
N LEU A 194 -4.60 1.23 -5.07
CA LEU A 194 -5.88 1.56 -5.71
C LEU A 194 -6.85 2.12 -4.67
N VAL A 195 -6.92 1.51 -3.48
CA VAL A 195 -7.66 2.05 -2.33
C VAL A 195 -7.13 3.42 -1.91
N GLY A 196 -5.81 3.60 -1.80
CA GLY A 196 -5.24 4.91 -1.45
C GLY A 196 -5.57 6.02 -2.46
N ALA A 197 -5.62 5.69 -3.75
CA ALA A 197 -6.03 6.63 -4.79
C ALA A 197 -7.54 6.93 -4.74
N GLU A 198 -8.34 5.92 -4.45
CA GLU A 198 -9.78 6.00 -4.26
C GLU A 198 -10.14 6.92 -3.08
N GLU A 199 -9.50 6.72 -1.92
CA GLU A 199 -9.65 7.56 -0.72
C GLU A 199 -9.30 9.02 -1.04
N TYR A 200 -8.18 9.25 -1.75
CA TYR A 200 -7.78 10.60 -2.16
C TYR A 200 -8.85 11.28 -3.02
N LEU A 201 -9.42 10.58 -4.00
CA LEU A 201 -10.46 11.11 -4.88
C LEU A 201 -11.73 11.43 -4.11
N ARG A 202 -12.14 10.61 -3.14
CA ARG A 202 -13.30 10.93 -2.29
C ARG A 202 -13.06 12.17 -1.43
N GLU A 203 -11.88 12.28 -0.83
CA GLU A 203 -11.52 13.39 0.05
C GLU A 203 -11.42 14.72 -0.72
N ASN A 204 -10.87 14.71 -1.94
CA ASN A 204 -10.50 15.92 -2.68
C ASN A 204 -11.39 16.24 -3.89
N HIS A 205 -12.15 15.26 -4.38
CA HIS A 205 -12.99 15.36 -5.60
C HIS A 205 -14.38 14.76 -5.37
N ASN A 206 -15.01 15.10 -4.25
CA ASN A 206 -16.34 14.59 -3.90
C ASN A 206 -17.43 14.94 -4.95
N ASP A 207 -17.17 15.95 -5.78
CA ASP A 207 -18.03 16.40 -6.85
C ASP A 207 -18.14 15.41 -8.00
N LEU A 208 -17.16 14.49 -8.14
CA LEU A 208 -17.17 13.43 -9.15
C LEU A 208 -18.43 12.55 -9.06
N PHE A 209 -18.98 12.36 -7.85
CA PHE A 209 -20.16 11.51 -7.63
C PHE A 209 -21.48 12.18 -8.03
N PHE A 210 -21.47 13.49 -8.31
CA PHE A 210 -22.64 14.21 -8.83
C PHE A 210 -22.71 14.21 -10.37
N VAL A 211 -21.62 13.80 -11.04
CA VAL A 211 -21.55 13.72 -12.50
C VAL A 211 -21.64 12.25 -12.92
N GLU A 212 -22.74 11.87 -13.56
CA GLU A 212 -23.04 10.47 -13.91
C GLU A 212 -21.88 9.79 -14.67
N GLY A 213 -21.28 10.46 -15.66
CA GLY A 213 -20.16 9.92 -16.41
C GLY A 213 -18.87 9.72 -15.59
N LEU A 214 -18.59 10.61 -14.63
CA LEU A 214 -17.42 10.46 -13.76
C LEU A 214 -17.66 9.39 -12.70
N LYS A 215 -18.87 9.30 -12.16
CA LYS A 215 -19.28 8.22 -11.27
C LYS A 215 -19.20 6.85 -11.96
N ASP A 216 -19.67 6.75 -13.20
CA ASP A 216 -19.55 5.54 -14.01
C ASP A 216 -18.08 5.17 -14.25
N HIS A 217 -17.26 6.15 -14.65
CA HIS A 217 -15.82 5.95 -14.83
C HIS A 217 -15.13 5.47 -13.54
N PHE A 218 -15.40 6.12 -12.41
CA PHE A 218 -14.89 5.74 -11.09
C PHE A 218 -15.23 4.29 -10.74
N ASN A 219 -16.48 3.89 -10.97
CA ASN A 219 -16.96 2.55 -10.61
C ASN A 219 -16.51 1.44 -11.55
N ASN A 220 -16.29 1.73 -12.84
CA ASN A 220 -16.17 0.70 -13.87
C ASN A 220 -14.84 0.72 -14.64
N ASN A 221 -14.11 1.83 -14.69
CA ASN A 221 -13.00 2.01 -15.64
C ASN A 221 -11.70 2.55 -15.02
N MET A 222 -11.81 3.31 -13.94
CA MET A 222 -10.71 4.04 -13.32
C MET A 222 -9.64 3.12 -12.71
N PHE A 223 -10.04 2.10 -11.95
CA PHE A 223 -9.12 1.30 -11.15
C PHE A 223 -8.79 -0.03 -11.83
N ASN A 224 -7.50 -0.26 -12.09
CA ASN A 224 -7.00 -1.44 -12.77
C ASN A 224 -5.90 -2.11 -11.95
N GLY A 225 -5.94 -3.43 -11.78
CA GLY A 225 -5.00 -4.14 -10.92
C GLY A 225 -4.63 -5.53 -11.44
N PHE A 226 -3.33 -5.86 -11.38
CA PHE A 226 -2.82 -7.15 -11.84
C PHE A 226 -2.05 -7.89 -10.76
N ASP A 227 -2.31 -9.19 -10.65
CA ASP A 227 -1.56 -10.11 -9.80
C ASP A 227 -1.55 -11.52 -10.41
N MET A 228 -0.60 -12.35 -9.98
CA MET A 228 -0.47 -13.75 -10.38
C MET A 228 -1.00 -14.72 -9.30
N ASP A 229 -1.40 -14.23 -8.13
CA ASP A 229 -2.02 -15.02 -7.08
C ASP A 229 -3.54 -14.77 -7.05
N ARG A 230 -4.33 -15.83 -7.30
CA ARG A 230 -5.80 -15.76 -7.27
C ARG A 230 -6.36 -15.33 -5.91
N THR A 231 -5.66 -15.65 -4.82
CA THR A 231 -6.02 -15.23 -3.46
C THR A 231 -5.89 -13.73 -3.33
N MET A 232 -4.80 -13.15 -3.85
CA MET A 232 -4.59 -11.70 -3.85
C MET A 232 -5.60 -10.97 -4.73
N LEU A 233 -5.90 -11.51 -5.91
CA LEU A 233 -6.94 -10.96 -6.80
C LEU A 233 -8.31 -10.91 -6.12
N ARG A 234 -8.67 -11.98 -5.42
CA ARG A 234 -9.92 -12.05 -4.64
C ARG A 234 -9.94 -11.03 -3.51
N ILE A 235 -8.89 -11.00 -2.69
CA ILE A 235 -8.74 -10.07 -1.56
C ILE A 235 -8.78 -8.61 -2.06
N GLY A 236 -8.03 -8.30 -3.12
CA GLY A 236 -8.00 -6.96 -3.71
C GLY A 236 -9.33 -6.53 -4.30
N ALA A 237 -10.05 -7.42 -4.99
CA ALA A 237 -11.38 -7.12 -5.52
C ALA A 237 -12.37 -6.81 -4.39
N MET A 238 -12.37 -7.63 -3.33
CA MET A 238 -13.21 -7.36 -2.16
C MET A 238 -12.81 -6.08 -1.44
N ASN A 239 -11.51 -5.78 -1.37
CA ASN A 239 -11.02 -4.56 -0.76
C ASN A 239 -11.58 -3.32 -1.45
N MET A 240 -11.46 -3.27 -2.79
CA MET A 240 -11.99 -2.17 -3.59
C MET A 240 -13.51 -2.02 -3.46
N MET A 241 -14.25 -3.13 -3.46
CA MET A 241 -15.72 -3.10 -3.30
C MET A 241 -16.15 -2.61 -1.92
N LEU A 242 -15.44 -3.02 -0.86
CA LEU A 242 -15.71 -2.53 0.50
C LEU A 242 -15.40 -1.03 0.66
N HIS A 243 -14.50 -0.49 -0.16
CA HIS A 243 -14.23 0.95 -0.29
C HIS A 243 -15.17 1.64 -1.30
N GLY A 244 -16.19 0.93 -1.81
CA GLY A 244 -17.26 1.52 -2.62
C GLY A 244 -16.91 1.73 -4.10
N VAL A 245 -16.01 0.90 -4.64
CA VAL A 245 -15.80 0.77 -6.10
C VAL A 245 -16.54 -0.47 -6.59
N ASP A 246 -17.58 -0.26 -7.39
CA ASP A 246 -18.52 -1.34 -7.73
C ASP A 246 -17.89 -2.43 -8.60
N ASN A 247 -17.15 -2.07 -9.66
CA ASN A 247 -16.59 -3.01 -10.63
C ASN A 247 -15.10 -2.70 -10.94
N PRO A 248 -14.18 -2.93 -9.99
CA PRO A 248 -12.75 -2.73 -10.23
C PRO A 248 -12.22 -3.71 -11.30
N ASN A 249 -11.35 -3.23 -12.21
CA ASN A 249 -10.76 -4.05 -13.27
C ASN A 249 -9.55 -4.83 -12.75
N ILE A 250 -9.82 -5.95 -12.06
CA ILE A 250 -8.78 -6.79 -11.47
C ILE A 250 -8.59 -8.08 -12.28
N GLU A 251 -7.38 -8.31 -12.76
CA GLU A 251 -7.07 -9.38 -13.70
C GLU A 251 -5.92 -10.28 -13.24
N TYR A 252 -6.12 -11.60 -13.32
CA TYR A 252 -5.02 -12.57 -13.31
C TYR A 252 -4.16 -12.31 -14.52
N LYS A 253 -2.96 -11.79 -14.28
CA LYS A 253 -2.06 -11.40 -15.35
C LYS A 253 -0.64 -11.44 -14.84
N ASP A 254 0.22 -12.17 -15.56
CA ASP A 254 1.66 -11.97 -15.42
C ASP A 254 2.03 -10.66 -16.12
N SER A 255 2.25 -9.62 -15.32
CA SER A 255 2.54 -8.27 -15.78
C SER A 255 3.77 -8.18 -16.68
N LEU A 256 4.79 -9.02 -16.48
CA LEU A 256 6.03 -9.00 -17.26
C LEU A 256 5.97 -9.94 -18.48
N SER A 257 4.98 -10.83 -18.55
CA SER A 257 4.84 -11.79 -19.65
C SER A 257 4.60 -11.13 -21.00
N GLU A 258 5.07 -11.78 -22.06
CA GLU A 258 4.73 -11.48 -23.44
C GLU A 258 3.21 -11.59 -23.72
N ALA A 259 2.46 -12.35 -22.90
CA ALA A 259 1.00 -12.39 -22.96
C ALA A 259 0.35 -11.04 -22.57
N ASN A 260 1.02 -10.23 -21.74
CA ASN A 260 0.56 -8.89 -21.42
C ASN A 260 0.77 -7.95 -22.62
N LYS A 261 -0.33 -7.62 -23.31
CA LYS A 261 -0.35 -6.75 -24.48
C LYS A 261 -0.69 -5.29 -24.16
N ASP A 262 -0.83 -4.93 -22.88
CA ASP A 262 -1.16 -3.55 -22.49
C ASP A 262 -0.08 -2.57 -22.94
N ARG A 263 -0.51 -1.51 -23.61
CA ARG A 263 0.32 -0.40 -24.10
C ARG A 263 -0.51 0.87 -24.06
N GLU A 264 0.07 1.92 -23.49
CA GLU A 264 -0.52 3.26 -23.55
C GLU A 264 -1.99 3.31 -23.13
N LYS A 265 -2.33 2.55 -22.08
CA LYS A 265 -3.69 2.44 -21.55
C LYS A 265 -3.92 3.37 -20.36
N TYR A 266 -2.92 3.52 -19.50
CA TYR A 266 -3.08 4.12 -18.18
C TYR A 266 -2.46 5.52 -18.12
N THR A 267 -3.06 6.41 -17.33
CA THR A 267 -2.55 7.77 -17.09
C THR A 267 -1.77 7.87 -15.79
N LEU A 268 -1.98 6.95 -14.84
CA LEU A 268 -1.29 6.91 -13.56
C LEU A 268 -0.90 5.49 -13.17
N VAL A 269 0.37 5.30 -12.80
CA VAL A 269 0.87 4.08 -12.15
C VAL A 269 1.23 4.40 -10.71
N LEU A 270 0.66 3.65 -9.76
CA LEU A 270 1.05 3.63 -8.35
C LEU A 270 1.37 2.18 -7.99
N ALA A 271 2.62 1.89 -7.61
CA ALA A 271 3.04 0.51 -7.43
C ALA A 271 4.17 0.31 -6.41
N ASN A 272 4.18 -0.88 -5.81
CA ASN A 272 5.33 -1.44 -5.09
C ASN A 272 5.67 -2.82 -5.66
N PRO A 273 6.43 -2.90 -6.76
CA PRO A 273 6.76 -4.16 -7.40
C PRO A 273 7.60 -5.08 -6.48
N PRO A 274 7.55 -6.40 -6.70
CA PRO A 274 8.35 -7.34 -5.93
C PRO A 274 9.86 -7.07 -6.08
N PHE A 275 10.55 -6.88 -4.95
CA PHE A 275 12.00 -6.63 -4.92
C PHE A 275 12.86 -7.83 -5.31
N LYS A 276 12.29 -9.04 -5.21
CA LYS A 276 12.91 -10.31 -5.61
C LYS A 276 11.81 -11.33 -5.89
N GLY A 277 11.96 -12.11 -6.96
CA GLY A 277 11.02 -13.18 -7.30
C GLY A 277 11.62 -14.19 -8.29
N SER A 278 11.03 -15.38 -8.34
CA SER A 278 11.30 -16.33 -9.41
C SER A 278 10.64 -15.84 -10.69
N LEU A 279 11.46 -15.40 -11.65
CA LEU A 279 11.04 -14.91 -12.95
C LEU A 279 11.21 -16.04 -13.98
N ASP A 280 10.15 -16.38 -14.70
CA ASP A 280 10.27 -17.14 -15.94
C ASP A 280 10.76 -16.20 -17.05
N TYR A 281 12.08 -16.13 -17.21
CA TYR A 281 12.72 -15.22 -18.16
C TYR A 281 12.33 -15.48 -19.62
N GLU A 282 11.94 -16.71 -19.98
CA GLU A 282 11.52 -17.04 -21.35
C GLU A 282 10.13 -16.50 -21.67
N ALA A 283 9.28 -16.36 -20.64
CA ALA A 283 7.96 -15.78 -20.78
C ALA A 283 7.98 -14.24 -20.83
N VAL A 284 9.08 -13.59 -20.42
CA VAL A 284 9.16 -12.12 -20.34
C VAL A 284 9.04 -11.47 -21.72
N SER A 285 8.30 -10.37 -21.77
CA SER A 285 8.08 -9.67 -23.01
C SER A 285 9.36 -9.17 -23.68
N ALA A 286 9.48 -9.42 -24.98
CA ALA A 286 10.63 -9.00 -25.78
C ALA A 286 10.79 -7.47 -25.79
N ASP A 287 9.68 -6.73 -25.73
CA ASP A 287 9.71 -5.27 -25.73
C ASP A 287 10.19 -4.68 -24.39
N ILE A 288 9.88 -5.33 -23.27
CA ILE A 288 10.42 -4.95 -21.96
C ILE A 288 11.94 -5.22 -21.94
N LEU A 289 12.37 -6.36 -22.48
CA LEU A 289 13.78 -6.74 -22.56
C LEU A 289 14.61 -5.87 -23.52
N LYS A 290 13.98 -5.18 -24.49
CA LYS A 290 14.66 -4.18 -25.34
C LYS A 290 15.09 -2.95 -24.55
N VAL A 291 14.31 -2.54 -23.54
CA VAL A 291 14.64 -1.40 -22.67
C VAL A 291 15.73 -1.78 -21.68
N SER A 292 15.57 -2.91 -21.00
CA SER A 292 16.58 -3.40 -20.05
C SER A 292 16.71 -4.92 -20.11
N LYS A 293 17.84 -5.39 -20.65
CA LYS A 293 18.13 -6.83 -20.75
C LYS A 293 18.63 -7.35 -19.41
N THR A 294 17.72 -7.78 -18.55
CA THR A 294 18.02 -8.18 -17.17
C THR A 294 17.03 -9.22 -16.64
N LYS A 295 17.45 -10.01 -15.65
CA LYS A 295 16.58 -10.94 -14.90
C LYS A 295 16.00 -10.32 -13.61
N LYS A 296 16.36 -9.06 -13.35
CA LYS A 296 15.95 -8.32 -12.16
C LYS A 296 14.55 -7.77 -12.35
N THR A 297 13.60 -8.33 -11.62
CA THR A 297 12.17 -8.00 -11.73
C THR A 297 11.93 -6.52 -11.49
N GLU A 298 12.61 -5.92 -10.52
CA GLU A 298 12.51 -4.50 -10.17
C GLU A 298 12.80 -3.56 -11.35
N LEU A 299 13.74 -3.93 -12.23
CA LEU A 299 14.07 -3.14 -13.43
C LEU A 299 13.07 -3.39 -14.57
N LEU A 300 12.59 -4.62 -14.70
CA LEU A 300 11.62 -4.99 -15.74
C LEU A 300 10.25 -4.35 -15.49
N PHE A 301 9.85 -4.16 -14.23
CA PHE A 301 8.63 -3.43 -13.89
C PHE A 301 8.72 -1.95 -14.28
N LEU A 302 9.85 -1.27 -14.07
CA LEU A 302 10.02 0.11 -14.57
C LEU A 302 9.91 0.19 -16.10
N ALA A 303 10.51 -0.76 -16.82
CA ALA A 303 10.35 -0.85 -18.27
C ALA A 303 8.90 -1.16 -18.69
N LEU A 304 8.17 -1.98 -17.92
CA LEU A 304 6.73 -2.19 -18.11
C LEU A 304 5.95 -0.89 -17.94
N PHE A 305 6.26 -0.06 -16.93
CA PHE A 305 5.52 1.18 -16.67
C PHE A 305 5.60 2.14 -17.85
N LEU A 306 6.80 2.30 -18.42
CA LEU A 306 7.00 3.07 -19.65
C LEU A 306 6.19 2.52 -20.83
N ARG A 307 5.98 1.20 -20.91
CA ARG A 307 5.16 0.58 -21.97
C ARG A 307 3.67 0.86 -21.77
N ILE A 308 3.15 0.67 -20.56
CA ILE A 308 1.71 0.70 -20.28
C ILE A 308 1.14 2.12 -20.09
N LEU A 309 1.99 3.09 -19.70
CA LEU A 309 1.59 4.48 -19.57
C LEU A 309 1.31 5.12 -20.93
N LYS A 310 0.28 5.95 -20.99
CA LYS A 310 0.04 6.90 -22.08
C LYS A 310 1.14 7.96 -22.10
N THR A 311 1.37 8.59 -23.24
CA THR A 311 2.18 9.82 -23.28
C THR A 311 1.53 10.89 -22.40
N GLY A 312 2.31 11.53 -21.53
CA GLY A 312 1.84 12.40 -20.46
C GLY A 312 1.42 11.66 -19.18
N GLY A 313 1.39 10.32 -19.20
CA GLY A 313 1.07 9.51 -18.04
C GLY A 313 2.19 9.55 -16.99
N ARG A 314 1.80 9.45 -15.72
CA ARG A 314 2.67 9.67 -14.56
C ARG A 314 2.85 8.38 -13.77
N CYS A 315 4.01 8.22 -13.13
CA CYS A 315 4.33 7.05 -12.32
C CYS A 315 4.90 7.49 -10.98
N ALA A 316 4.43 6.88 -9.89
CA ALA A 316 5.19 6.77 -8.66
C ALA A 316 5.36 5.29 -8.30
N SER A 317 6.61 4.84 -8.20
CA SER A 317 6.94 3.46 -7.87
C SER A 317 7.90 3.41 -6.70
N ILE A 318 7.66 2.48 -5.78
CA ILE A 318 8.68 2.09 -4.80
C ILE A 318 9.69 1.19 -5.50
N VAL A 319 10.97 1.44 -5.26
CA VAL A 319 12.10 0.66 -5.77
C VAL A 319 13.11 0.42 -4.66
N PRO A 320 13.82 -0.72 -4.65
CA PRO A 320 14.95 -0.90 -3.76
C PRO A 320 16.10 0.01 -4.20
N ASP A 321 16.90 0.46 -3.24
CA ASP A 321 18.06 1.35 -3.44
C ASP A 321 19.01 0.90 -4.57
N GLY A 322 19.15 -0.42 -4.77
CA GLY A 322 19.96 -0.98 -5.86
C GLY A 322 19.53 -0.51 -7.26
N VAL A 323 18.27 -0.12 -7.46
CA VAL A 323 17.79 0.49 -8.71
C VAL A 323 18.47 1.84 -8.96
N LEU A 324 18.70 2.62 -7.91
CA LEU A 324 19.22 3.99 -8.00
C LEU A 324 20.70 4.05 -8.38
N PHE A 325 21.54 3.17 -7.82
CA PHE A 325 23.00 3.21 -8.02
C PHE A 325 23.59 1.93 -8.61
N GLY A 326 22.77 0.90 -8.87
CA GLY A 326 23.25 -0.38 -9.40
C GLY A 326 24.12 -0.22 -10.64
N SER A 327 25.23 -0.95 -10.69
CA SER A 327 26.29 -0.76 -11.69
C SER A 327 26.15 -1.64 -12.93
N THR A 328 25.27 -2.64 -12.92
CA THR A 328 25.08 -3.53 -14.08
C THR A 328 24.47 -2.77 -15.25
N LYS A 329 24.71 -3.28 -16.47
CA LYS A 329 24.19 -2.65 -17.70
C LYS A 329 22.69 -2.38 -17.63
N GLY A 330 21.90 -3.35 -17.16
CA GLY A 330 20.45 -3.20 -17.04
C GLY A 330 19.99 -2.08 -16.10
N HIS A 331 20.72 -1.81 -15.01
CA HIS A 331 20.41 -0.69 -14.10
C HIS A 331 20.71 0.66 -14.78
N LYS A 332 21.87 0.76 -15.44
CA LYS A 332 22.24 1.99 -16.16
C LYS A 332 21.30 2.26 -17.34
N ASP A 333 20.90 1.22 -18.07
CA ASP A 333 20.02 1.35 -19.23
C ASP A 333 18.63 1.85 -18.82
N ILE A 334 18.02 1.30 -17.75
CA ILE A 334 16.70 1.78 -17.30
C ILE A 334 16.75 3.21 -16.73
N ARG A 335 17.79 3.57 -15.97
CA ARG A 335 17.93 4.94 -15.45
C ARG A 335 18.16 5.93 -16.60
N ARG A 336 18.99 5.57 -17.58
CA ARG A 336 19.17 6.38 -18.79
C ARG A 336 17.86 6.56 -19.54
N GLU A 337 17.09 5.47 -19.73
CA GLU A 337 15.81 5.54 -20.42
C GLU A 337 14.83 6.50 -19.73
N ILE A 338 14.75 6.46 -18.40
CA ILE A 338 13.87 7.35 -17.64
C ILE A 338 14.36 8.80 -17.68
N VAL A 339 15.67 9.02 -17.56
CA VAL A 339 16.26 10.38 -17.49
C VAL A 339 16.28 11.07 -18.86
N ASP A 340 16.72 10.38 -19.92
CA ASP A 340 16.95 11.00 -21.22
C ASP A 340 15.74 10.96 -22.14
N ASN A 341 14.95 9.88 -22.11
CA ASN A 341 13.82 9.70 -23.01
C ASN A 341 12.48 10.02 -22.34
N ASN A 342 12.47 10.23 -21.02
CA ASN A 342 11.28 10.59 -20.25
C ASN A 342 11.61 11.75 -19.31
N LYS A 343 10.63 12.16 -18.49
CA LYS A 343 10.82 13.23 -17.50
C LYS A 343 10.89 12.61 -16.11
N LEU A 344 12.09 12.49 -15.56
CA LEU A 344 12.30 12.18 -14.15
C LEU A 344 12.04 13.43 -13.31
N GLU A 345 11.17 13.32 -12.30
CA GLU A 345 10.72 14.48 -11.53
C GLU A 345 11.29 14.45 -10.12
N ALA A 346 11.23 13.30 -9.44
CA ALA A 346 11.68 13.18 -8.07
C ALA A 346 12.23 11.79 -7.71
N ILE A 347 13.16 11.79 -6.76
CA ILE A 347 13.65 10.63 -6.02
C ILE A 347 13.52 10.92 -4.53
N ILE A 348 12.70 10.15 -3.82
CA ILE A 348 12.53 10.24 -2.38
C ILE A 348 13.16 9.01 -1.75
N SER A 349 14.35 9.15 -1.15
CA SER A 349 15.01 8.07 -0.41
C SER A 349 14.29 7.85 0.91
N MET A 350 14.01 6.58 1.23
CA MET A 350 13.39 6.15 2.49
C MET A 350 14.35 5.27 3.29
N PRO A 351 14.41 5.44 4.62
CA PRO A 351 15.40 4.76 5.44
C PRO A 351 15.10 3.27 5.57
N SER A 352 16.14 2.48 5.85
CA SER A 352 15.98 1.04 6.12
C SER A 352 15.06 0.86 7.33
N GLY A 353 13.97 0.13 7.16
CA GLY A 353 13.00 -0.14 8.24
C GLY A 353 11.60 0.39 7.98
N VAL A 354 11.40 1.26 6.98
CA VAL A 354 10.06 1.70 6.56
C VAL A 354 9.15 0.54 6.16
N PHE A 355 9.73 -0.57 5.71
CA PHE A 355 8.97 -1.78 5.33
C PHE A 355 9.09 -2.91 6.35
N LYS A 356 9.66 -2.69 7.53
CA LYS A 356 9.69 -3.72 8.58
C LYS A 356 8.27 -3.97 9.14
N PRO A 357 7.99 -5.22 9.55
CA PRO A 357 8.89 -6.38 9.57
C PRO A 357 9.03 -7.13 8.23
N TYR A 358 8.39 -6.65 7.14
CA TYR A 358 8.36 -7.35 5.84
C TYR A 358 9.71 -7.32 5.11
N ALA A 359 10.34 -6.15 5.06
CA ALA A 359 11.63 -5.93 4.42
C ALA A 359 12.51 -4.98 5.24
N GLY A 360 13.77 -5.36 5.42
CA GLY A 360 14.79 -4.52 6.05
C GLY A 360 15.65 -3.71 5.09
N VAL A 361 15.39 -3.79 3.78
CA VAL A 361 16.17 -3.05 2.77
C VAL A 361 15.75 -1.59 2.73
N SER A 362 16.70 -0.70 2.42
CA SER A 362 16.41 0.68 2.04
C SER A 362 15.75 0.73 0.67
N THR A 363 14.87 1.70 0.50
CA THR A 363 13.98 1.83 -0.66
C THR A 363 13.84 3.31 -1.00
N ALA A 364 13.41 3.61 -2.21
CA ALA A 364 13.06 4.95 -2.62
C ALA A 364 11.76 4.97 -3.42
N ILE A 365 11.13 6.13 -3.51
CA ILE A 365 10.06 6.39 -4.46
C ILE A 365 10.69 7.11 -5.66
N ILE A 366 10.50 6.54 -6.85
CA ILE A 366 10.83 7.18 -8.13
C ILE A 366 9.56 7.76 -8.75
N ILE A 367 9.58 9.04 -9.09
CA ILE A 367 8.47 9.74 -9.74
C ILE A 367 8.91 10.22 -11.12
N PHE A 368 8.20 9.79 -12.15
CA PHE A 368 8.48 10.21 -13.53
C PHE A 368 7.21 10.30 -14.37
N THR A 369 7.28 11.11 -15.42
CA THR A 369 6.25 11.24 -16.46
C THR A 369 6.77 10.66 -17.78
N LYS A 370 5.96 9.83 -18.42
CA LYS A 370 6.25 9.29 -19.76
C LYS A 370 6.07 10.38 -20.80
N THR A 371 7.14 10.74 -21.51
CA THR A 371 7.10 11.71 -22.61
C THR A 371 7.54 11.08 -23.93
N GLY A 372 8.47 10.13 -23.89
CA GLY A 372 9.08 9.52 -25.08
C GLY A 372 10.05 10.43 -25.84
N THR A 373 10.25 11.67 -25.37
CA THR A 373 11.10 12.68 -26.00
C THR A 373 12.06 13.36 -25.01
N GLY A 374 12.13 12.87 -23.78
CA GLY A 374 12.86 13.52 -22.69
C GLY A 374 12.08 14.64 -22.01
N GLY A 375 12.78 15.57 -21.38
CA GLY A 375 12.17 16.69 -20.65
C GLY A 375 12.60 16.79 -19.18
N THR A 376 13.49 15.91 -18.72
CA THR A 376 14.19 16.08 -17.44
C THR A 376 15.14 17.28 -17.53
N ASP A 377 14.95 18.27 -16.67
CA ASP A 377 15.85 19.43 -16.51
C ASP A 377 16.57 19.37 -15.15
N LYS A 378 15.79 19.44 -14.07
CA LYS A 378 16.25 19.19 -12.70
C LYS A 378 15.43 18.06 -12.09
N VAL A 379 16.08 17.25 -11.26
CA VAL A 379 15.45 16.17 -10.49
C VAL A 379 15.47 16.54 -9.03
N TRP A 380 14.33 16.45 -8.36
CA TRP A 380 14.23 16.72 -6.94
C TRP A 380 14.62 15.50 -6.12
N PHE A 381 15.56 15.67 -5.19
CA PHE A 381 16.01 14.63 -4.28
C PHE A 381 15.55 14.98 -2.86
N TYR A 382 15.00 14.00 -2.15
CA TYR A 382 14.62 14.13 -0.74
C TYR A 382 15.16 12.97 0.10
N ASP A 383 15.74 13.29 1.26
CA ASP A 383 16.27 12.35 2.25
C ASP A 383 15.26 12.16 3.41
N MET A 384 14.40 11.15 3.35
CA MET A 384 13.50 10.84 4.46
C MET A 384 14.30 10.24 5.62
N LYS A 385 14.18 10.84 6.79
CA LYS A 385 14.78 10.39 8.05
C LYS A 385 13.78 9.60 8.89
N ALA A 386 12.51 10.01 8.90
CA ALA A 386 11.47 9.36 9.68
C ALA A 386 10.11 9.41 8.97
N ASP A 387 9.34 8.33 9.10
CA ASP A 387 8.01 8.18 8.48
C ASP A 387 6.87 8.20 9.51
N GLY A 388 7.12 8.72 10.72
CA GLY A 388 6.17 8.70 11.84
C GLY A 388 6.17 7.40 12.65
N TYR A 389 7.07 6.46 12.35
CA TYR A 389 7.20 5.20 13.08
C TYR A 389 8.66 4.83 13.36
N SER A 390 8.90 4.08 14.44
CA SER A 390 10.20 3.48 14.71
C SER A 390 10.63 2.56 13.56
N LEU A 391 11.93 2.52 13.25
CA LEU A 391 12.49 1.70 12.16
C LEU A 391 12.90 0.27 12.62
N ASP A 392 12.28 -0.20 13.70
CA ASP A 392 12.42 -1.55 14.25
C ASP A 392 11.27 -2.47 13.80
N ASP A 393 11.29 -3.75 14.17
CA ASP A 393 10.24 -4.69 13.75
C ASP A 393 8.88 -4.41 14.40
N LYS A 394 8.86 -3.61 15.47
CA LYS A 394 7.63 -3.27 16.20
C LYS A 394 6.87 -2.13 15.54
N ARG A 395 7.56 -1.21 14.86
CA ARG A 395 6.97 -0.03 14.19
C ARG A 395 6.01 0.72 15.12
N ASN A 396 6.51 1.15 16.29
CA ASN A 396 5.74 1.97 17.20
C ASN A 396 5.65 3.41 16.66
N PRO A 397 4.49 4.10 16.78
CA PRO A 397 4.38 5.50 16.40
C PRO A 397 5.41 6.38 17.14
N ILE A 398 5.97 7.36 16.43
CA ILE A 398 6.88 8.39 16.97
C ILE A 398 6.44 9.77 16.46
N ASP A 399 6.93 10.84 17.07
CA ASP A 399 6.58 12.21 16.70
C ASP A 399 7.28 12.66 15.41
N GLU A 400 8.49 12.15 15.14
CA GLU A 400 9.26 12.50 13.94
C GLU A 400 8.63 11.93 12.67
N ASN A 401 8.21 12.83 11.77
CA ASN A 401 7.53 12.45 10.53
C ASN A 401 7.81 13.46 9.41
N ASP A 402 8.52 13.03 8.37
CA ASP A 402 8.85 13.85 7.20
C ASP A 402 7.75 13.86 6.14
N ILE A 403 6.73 12.99 6.22
CA ILE A 403 5.70 12.84 5.17
C ILE A 403 5.00 14.17 4.83
N PRO A 404 4.52 14.97 5.81
CA PRO A 404 3.90 16.25 5.50
C PRO A 404 4.85 17.22 4.80
N ASP A 405 6.12 17.25 5.19
CA ASP A 405 7.15 18.11 4.60
C ASP A 405 7.49 17.69 3.16
N ILE A 406 7.53 16.38 2.89
CA ILE A 406 7.71 15.84 1.53
C ILE A 406 6.57 16.30 0.60
N ILE A 407 5.32 16.18 1.06
CA ILE A 407 4.13 16.55 0.28
C ILE A 407 4.09 18.07 0.00
N GLU A 408 4.41 18.87 1.02
CA GLU A 408 4.48 20.32 0.88
C GLU A 408 5.57 20.74 -0.12
N ARG A 409 6.78 20.21 0.01
CA ARG A 409 7.92 20.62 -0.82
C ARG A 409 7.81 20.15 -2.26
N LEU A 410 7.38 18.91 -2.52
CA LEU A 410 7.17 18.45 -3.90
C LEU A 410 6.09 19.28 -4.59
N SER A 411 5.08 19.76 -3.86
CA SER A 411 4.04 20.64 -4.40
C SER A 411 4.54 22.07 -4.69
N ASN A 412 5.72 22.46 -4.21
CA ASN A 412 6.26 23.82 -4.28
C ASN A 412 7.74 23.83 -4.72
N LEU A 413 8.07 23.11 -5.80
CA LEU A 413 9.46 22.96 -6.28
C LEU A 413 10.18 24.28 -6.58
N ASP A 414 9.46 25.35 -6.90
CA ASP A 414 10.04 26.69 -7.09
C ASP A 414 10.77 27.20 -5.82
N LYS A 415 10.35 26.75 -4.63
CA LYS A 415 11.02 27.07 -3.35
C LYS A 415 12.26 26.22 -3.09
N GLU A 416 12.51 25.19 -3.89
CA GLU A 416 13.66 24.30 -3.76
C GLU A 416 14.88 24.76 -4.58
N GLU A 417 14.74 25.79 -5.43
CA GLU A 417 15.81 26.23 -6.34
C GLU A 417 17.06 26.77 -5.63
N GLU A 418 16.89 27.41 -4.47
CA GLU A 418 17.99 28.03 -3.71
C GLU A 418 18.57 27.10 -2.63
N ARG A 419 18.04 25.88 -2.48
CA ARG A 419 18.44 24.98 -1.40
C ARG A 419 19.82 24.40 -1.61
N LYS A 420 20.57 24.31 -0.52
CA LYS A 420 21.94 23.79 -0.54
C LYS A 420 21.95 22.27 -0.56
N ARG A 421 23.03 21.70 -1.10
CA ARG A 421 23.30 20.24 -1.12
C ARG A 421 23.49 19.63 0.27
N THR A 422 23.59 20.44 1.32
CA THR A 422 23.69 20.01 2.72
C THR A 422 22.32 19.79 3.38
N GLU A 423 21.25 20.32 2.76
CA GLU A 423 19.90 20.22 3.27
C GLU A 423 19.26 18.84 3.00
N GLN A 424 18.07 18.64 3.57
CA GLN A 424 17.32 17.38 3.45
C GLN A 424 16.74 17.17 2.04
N SER A 425 16.58 18.24 1.27
CA SER A 425 16.12 18.18 -0.12
C SER A 425 16.76 19.25 -0.98
N PHE A 426 16.96 18.94 -2.26
CA PHE A 426 17.56 19.84 -3.25
C PHE A 426 17.32 19.36 -4.69
N LEU A 427 17.48 20.27 -5.66
CA LEU A 427 17.33 20.00 -7.09
C LEU A 427 18.68 19.71 -7.77
N VAL A 428 18.82 18.56 -8.43
CA VAL A 428 20.04 18.18 -9.19
C VAL A 428 19.82 18.40 -10.69
N PRO A 429 20.66 19.21 -11.37
CA PRO A 429 20.61 19.33 -12.83
C PRO A 429 20.87 18.00 -13.53
N VAL A 430 20.14 17.74 -14.62
CA VAL A 430 20.21 16.49 -15.38
C VAL A 430 21.61 16.21 -15.94
N ASP A 431 22.36 17.25 -16.31
CA ASP A 431 23.71 17.08 -16.84
C ASP A 431 24.68 16.52 -15.78
N GLU A 432 24.52 16.95 -14.52
CA GLU A 432 25.29 16.39 -13.39
C GLU A 432 24.96 14.90 -13.19
N ILE A 433 23.70 14.51 -13.39
CA ILE A 433 23.26 13.10 -13.33
C ILE A 433 23.89 12.28 -14.45
N ARG A 434 23.95 12.83 -15.68
CA ARG A 434 24.59 12.18 -16.83
C ARG A 434 26.08 11.97 -16.61
N GLU A 435 26.78 13.00 -16.10
CA GLU A 435 28.20 12.95 -15.77
C GLU A 435 28.49 11.90 -14.68
N ASN A 436 27.58 11.76 -13.72
CA ASN A 436 27.66 10.75 -12.67
C ASN A 436 27.11 9.37 -13.08
N ASN A 437 27.13 9.05 -14.38
CA ASN A 437 26.71 7.75 -14.92
C ASN A 437 25.27 7.36 -14.57
N TYR A 438 24.38 8.35 -14.53
CA TYR A 438 22.97 8.19 -14.18
C TYR A 438 22.76 7.66 -12.77
N ASP A 439 23.67 7.88 -11.83
CA ASP A 439 23.45 7.51 -10.43
C ASP A 439 22.33 8.37 -9.84
N LEU A 440 21.29 7.75 -9.30
CA LEU A 440 20.13 8.43 -8.71
C LEU A 440 20.11 8.27 -7.18
N SER A 441 21.24 7.99 -6.56
CA SER A 441 21.39 8.02 -5.10
C SER A 441 21.55 9.44 -4.60
N ILE A 442 20.73 9.86 -3.65
CA ILE A 442 20.85 11.20 -3.03
C ILE A 442 22.24 11.44 -2.42
N ASN A 443 22.85 10.40 -1.85
CA ASN A 443 24.18 10.46 -1.23
C ASN A 443 25.29 10.80 -2.23
N LYS A 444 25.04 10.64 -3.53
CA LYS A 444 26.00 11.01 -4.58
C LYS A 444 26.13 12.52 -4.74
N TYR A 445 25.09 13.26 -4.40
CA TYR A 445 24.97 14.71 -4.62
C TYR A 445 24.95 15.51 -3.33
N LYS A 446 24.78 14.85 -2.18
CA LYS A 446 24.75 15.47 -0.87
C LYS A 446 26.15 15.94 -0.46
N GLU A 447 26.26 17.21 -0.08
CA GLU A 447 27.48 17.76 0.50
C GLU A 447 27.47 17.49 2.01
N ILE A 448 28.52 16.85 2.52
CA ILE A 448 28.70 16.67 3.96
C ILE A 448 29.65 17.78 4.42
N GLU A 449 29.12 18.79 5.10
CA GLU A 449 29.92 19.75 5.85
C GLU A 449 30.54 19.01 7.05
N TYR A 450 31.80 18.61 6.92
CA TYR A 450 32.59 18.18 8.07
C TYR A 450 32.92 19.44 8.89
N GLU A 451 32.23 19.65 10.00
CA GLU A 451 32.80 20.45 11.08
C GLU A 451 34.01 19.67 11.59
N GLU A 452 35.20 20.20 11.38
CA GLU A 452 36.42 19.66 11.96
C GLU A 452 36.22 19.68 13.48
N VAL A 453 36.05 18.50 14.08
CA VAL A 453 35.97 18.37 15.53
C VAL A 453 37.34 18.79 16.07
N VAL A 454 37.46 20.05 16.44
CA VAL A 454 38.66 20.58 17.07
C VAL A 454 38.75 19.94 18.44
N TYR A 455 39.52 18.87 18.52
CA TYR A 455 39.88 18.29 19.81
C TYR A 455 40.83 19.26 20.53
N ASP A 456 40.58 19.47 21.82
CA ASP A 456 41.54 20.13 22.70
C ASP A 456 42.92 19.45 22.55
N GLU A 457 44.01 20.22 22.58
CA GLU A 457 45.35 19.63 22.54
C GLU A 457 45.50 18.55 23.63
N PRO A 458 46.21 17.44 23.39
CA PRO A 458 46.39 16.38 24.38
C PRO A 458 46.87 16.86 25.76
N LYS A 459 47.60 17.99 25.82
CA LYS A 459 48.02 18.63 27.07
C LYS A 459 46.84 19.18 27.88
N VAL A 460 45.88 19.83 27.22
CA VAL A 460 44.68 20.39 27.86
C VAL A 460 43.78 19.27 28.38
N ILE A 461 43.65 18.18 27.61
CA ILE A 461 42.93 16.97 28.04
C ILE A 461 43.63 16.36 29.27
N LEU A 462 44.96 16.25 29.25
CA LEU A 462 45.74 15.69 30.36
C LEU A 462 45.66 16.56 31.64
N GLU A 463 45.68 17.88 31.52
CA GLU A 463 45.48 18.80 32.65
C GLU A 463 44.08 18.65 33.26
N ARG A 464 43.04 18.49 32.43
CA ARG A 464 41.66 18.27 32.88
C ARG A 464 41.51 16.93 33.60
N VAL A 465 42.16 15.88 33.09
CA VAL A 465 42.20 14.55 33.73
C VAL A 465 42.89 14.62 35.10
N LYS A 466 44.05 15.27 35.19
CA LYS A 466 44.76 15.45 36.47
C LYS A 466 43.92 16.21 37.50
N LYS A 467 43.23 17.26 37.07
CA LYS A 467 42.33 18.02 37.93
C LYS A 467 41.18 17.16 38.45
N LEU A 468 40.58 16.35 37.58
CA LEU A 468 39.53 15.40 37.99
C LEU A 468 40.06 14.34 38.96
N GLU A 469 41.28 13.84 38.79
CA GLU A 469 41.91 12.94 39.76
C GLU A 469 42.11 13.61 41.12
N GLU A 470 42.56 14.88 41.16
CA GLU A 470 42.67 15.64 42.40
C GLU A 470 41.30 15.83 43.10
N GLU A 471 40.26 16.19 42.34
CA GLU A 471 38.89 16.34 42.85
C GLU A 471 38.33 15.00 43.37
N ILE A 472 38.59 13.88 42.68
CA ILE A 472 38.22 12.53 43.12
C ILE A 472 38.96 12.16 44.42
N SER A 473 40.26 12.41 44.49
CA SER A 473 41.06 12.14 45.69
C SER A 473 40.58 12.96 46.89
N GLN A 474 40.28 14.24 46.71
CA GLN A 474 39.71 15.08 47.76
C GLN A 474 38.34 14.56 48.22
N GLY A 475 37.46 14.19 47.28
CA GLY A 475 36.15 13.61 47.63
C GLY A 475 36.26 12.29 48.39
N ILE A 476 37.28 11.46 48.11
CA ILE A 476 37.55 10.23 48.87
C ILE A 476 38.04 10.56 50.28
N GLU A 477 38.95 11.53 50.44
CA GLU A 477 39.43 11.95 51.76
C GLU A 477 38.30 12.54 52.62
N GLU A 478 37.45 13.38 52.05
CA GLU A 478 36.26 13.92 52.74
C GLU A 478 35.32 12.79 53.19
N LEU A 479 35.11 11.77 52.35
CA LEU A 479 34.30 10.61 52.69
C LEU A 479 34.94 9.78 53.82
N GLU A 480 36.26 9.59 53.79
CA GLU A 480 37.00 8.90 54.86
C GLU A 480 36.92 9.66 56.19
N GLU A 481 37.01 10.99 56.18
CA GLU A 481 36.86 11.81 57.39
C GLU A 481 35.45 11.71 57.98
N LEU A 482 34.41 11.72 57.15
CA LEU A 482 33.03 11.52 57.60
C LEU A 482 32.84 10.14 58.25
N LEU A 483 33.42 9.09 57.68
CA LEU A 483 33.35 7.73 58.22
C LEU A 483 34.16 7.52 59.51
N ARG A 484 35.14 8.39 59.81
CA ARG A 484 35.89 8.35 61.09
C ARG A 484 35.20 9.11 62.22
N ASN A 485 34.20 9.93 61.89
CA ASN A 485 33.43 10.75 62.84
C ASN A 485 32.03 10.15 63.16
N GLU A 486 31.70 8.97 62.60
CA GLU A 486 30.72 8.02 63.15
C GLU A 486 31.38 7.08 64.17
#